data_AF-A0A1X7L3B1-F1
#
_entry.id   AF-A0A1X7L3B1-F1
#
_cell.length_a   1.000
_cell.length_b   1.000
_cell.length_c   1.000
_cell.angle_alpha   90.00
_cell.angle_beta   90.00
_cell.angle_gamma   90.00
#
_symmetry.space_group_name_H-M   'P 1'
#
loop_
_entity.id
_entity.type
_entity.pdbx_description
1 polymer ?
#
loop_
_entity_poly.entity_id
_entity_poly.type
_entity_poly.pdbx_seq_one_letter_code
_entity_poly.pdbx_strand_id
1 'polypeptide(L)'
;MKDRRVRAEHLFKVVSSARFLNKQGLGNEVPFFICAYDAADGLTQVEDRKDLIARLGHAGMRVLDVDLYDLSIEILKEREIFEQLIEVEADTDKAELKELLQGVLDPQEHLIPAIGKLIEDTPHDVIFLSGVGEVYPFLRSHNVLNNLQSTAKDCPTVMFFPGSYTHALATGASLELFGLLHDDKYYRAFNILNYEV
;
A
#
# COMPACT_ATOMS: atom_id res chain seq x y z
N MET A 1 16.60 -9.11 1.85
CA MET A 1 17.33 -8.82 3.10
C MET A 1 16.52 -9.38 4.26
N LYS A 2 17.05 -10.33 5.05
CA LYS A 2 16.35 -10.93 6.20
C LYS A 2 16.49 -10.13 7.51
N ASP A 3 17.28 -9.06 7.51
CA ASP A 3 17.52 -8.27 8.71
C ASP A 3 16.63 -7.02 8.73
N ARG A 4 15.71 -6.99 9.71
CA ARG A 4 14.75 -5.92 9.98
C ARG A 4 15.43 -4.55 10.07
N ARG A 5 16.57 -4.46 10.75
CA ARG A 5 17.32 -3.21 10.95
C ARG A 5 17.93 -2.72 9.64
N VAL A 6 18.53 -3.62 8.87
CA VAL A 6 19.13 -3.27 7.58
C VAL A 6 18.06 -2.76 6.62
N ARG A 7 16.87 -3.38 6.61
CA ARG A 7 15.74 -2.89 5.81
C ARG A 7 15.30 -1.50 6.26
N ALA A 8 15.12 -1.27 7.55
CA ALA A 8 14.72 0.04 8.06
C ALA A 8 15.74 1.14 7.71
N GLU A 9 17.04 0.88 7.86
CA GLU A 9 18.09 1.84 7.46
C GLU A 9 18.10 2.08 5.95
N HIS A 10 17.93 1.04 5.14
CA HIS A 10 17.85 1.17 3.69
C HIS A 10 16.65 2.01 3.27
N LEU A 11 15.45 1.72 3.82
CA LEU A 11 14.24 2.49 3.55
C LEU A 11 14.41 3.95 3.94
N PHE A 12 14.97 4.24 5.12
CA PHE A 12 15.26 5.60 5.53
C PHE A 12 16.18 6.31 4.53
N LYS A 13 17.32 5.69 4.19
CA LYS A 13 18.30 6.25 3.24
C LYS A 13 17.68 6.52 1.87
N VAL A 14 16.87 5.58 1.36
CA VAL A 14 16.23 5.69 0.05
C VAL A 14 15.18 6.78 0.05
N VAL A 15 14.22 6.72 0.97
CA VAL A 15 13.08 7.63 1.02
C VAL A 15 13.54 9.07 1.27
N SER A 16 14.57 9.27 2.10
CA SER A 16 15.15 10.60 2.36
C SER A 16 16.08 11.11 1.25
N SER A 17 16.29 10.36 0.17
CA SER A 17 17.19 10.79 -0.89
C SER A 17 16.51 11.74 -1.88
N ALA A 18 17.28 12.72 -2.37
CA ALA A 18 16.82 13.59 -3.45
C ALA A 18 16.50 12.81 -4.74
N ARG A 19 17.21 11.70 -4.98
CA ARG A 19 16.99 10.84 -6.16
C ARG A 19 15.58 10.24 -6.15
N PHE A 20 15.18 9.68 -5.01
CA PHE A 20 13.86 9.10 -4.81
C PHE A 20 12.76 10.16 -4.89
N LEU A 21 12.90 11.27 -4.15
CA LEU A 21 11.90 12.35 -4.12
C LEU A 21 11.69 13.03 -5.47
N ASN A 22 12.78 13.19 -6.24
CA ASN A 22 12.72 13.72 -7.60
C ASN A 22 12.40 12.65 -8.65
N LYS A 23 12.02 11.43 -8.24
CA LYS A 23 11.54 10.35 -9.13
C LYS A 23 12.57 9.99 -10.22
N GLN A 24 13.85 10.06 -9.89
CA GLN A 24 14.94 9.84 -10.85
C GLN A 24 15.18 8.35 -11.10
N GLY A 25 15.56 8.00 -12.33
CA GLY A 25 15.87 6.62 -12.71
C GLY A 25 14.66 5.73 -12.98
N LEU A 26 13.46 6.32 -13.10
CA LEU A 26 12.20 5.59 -13.35
C LEU A 26 11.79 5.54 -14.83
N GLY A 27 12.53 6.19 -15.74
CA GLY A 27 12.27 6.08 -17.18
C GLY A 27 10.87 6.56 -17.64
N ASN A 28 10.29 7.57 -16.97
CA ASN A 28 8.91 8.05 -17.15
C ASN A 28 7.81 7.09 -16.67
N GLU A 29 8.15 6.07 -15.87
CA GLU A 29 7.15 5.24 -15.19
C GLU A 29 6.58 5.92 -13.94
N VAL A 30 5.42 5.42 -13.50
CA VAL A 30 4.75 5.88 -12.27
C VAL A 30 5.65 5.56 -11.07
N PRO A 31 5.84 6.48 -10.10
CA PRO A 31 6.80 6.32 -9.02
C PRO A 31 6.27 5.42 -7.89
N PHE A 32 5.85 4.20 -8.23
CA PHE A 32 5.35 3.21 -7.30
C PHE A 32 6.43 2.23 -6.92
N PHE A 33 6.53 1.99 -5.62
CA PHE A 33 7.55 1.16 -5.02
C PHE A 33 6.89 0.10 -4.14
N ILE A 34 7.35 -1.14 -4.22
CA ILE A 34 6.93 -2.21 -3.33
C ILE A 34 8.02 -2.47 -2.29
N CYS A 35 7.63 -2.35 -1.02
CA CYS A 35 8.37 -2.85 0.12
C CYS A 35 7.76 -4.19 0.56
N ALA A 36 8.20 -5.28 -0.08
CA ALA A 36 7.76 -6.62 0.27
C ALA A 36 8.42 -7.12 1.56
N TYR A 37 7.65 -7.82 2.39
CA TYR A 37 8.10 -8.39 3.66
C TYR A 37 7.43 -9.74 3.93
N ASP A 38 8.04 -10.58 4.76
CA ASP A 38 7.44 -11.87 5.14
C ASP A 38 6.13 -11.64 5.91
N ALA A 39 5.04 -12.30 5.54
CA ALA A 39 3.75 -12.11 6.22
C ALA A 39 3.82 -12.41 7.73
N ALA A 40 4.71 -13.30 8.16
CA ALA A 40 4.97 -13.56 9.58
C ALA A 40 5.47 -12.32 10.34
N ASP A 41 6.07 -11.35 9.65
CA ASP A 41 6.58 -10.11 10.22
C ASP A 41 5.49 -9.02 10.35
N GLY A 42 4.23 -9.29 9.99
CA GLY A 42 3.15 -8.31 9.88
C GLY A 42 3.05 -7.32 11.05
N LEU A 43 3.01 -7.81 12.29
CA LEU A 43 2.95 -6.96 13.49
C LEU A 43 4.18 -6.05 13.61
N THR A 44 5.37 -6.61 13.40
CA THR A 44 6.62 -5.83 13.47
C THR A 44 6.75 -4.82 12.33
N GLN A 45 6.14 -5.09 11.17
CA GLN A 45 6.11 -4.12 10.07
C GLN A 45 5.27 -2.89 10.37
N VAL A 46 4.18 -3.03 11.14
CA VAL A 46 3.39 -1.88 11.58
C VAL A 46 4.25 -0.97 12.47
N GLU A 47 5.01 -1.53 13.40
CA GLU A 47 5.95 -0.78 14.25
C GLU A 47 7.07 -0.14 13.43
N ASP A 48 7.72 -0.92 12.54
CA ASP A 48 8.81 -0.42 11.68
C ASP A 48 8.37 0.75 10.81
N ARG A 49 7.15 0.67 10.25
CA ARG A 49 6.58 1.73 9.42
C ARG A 49 6.40 3.01 10.23
N LYS A 50 5.84 2.90 11.45
CA LYS A 50 5.62 4.05 12.34
C LYS A 50 6.95 4.68 12.78
N ASP A 51 7.94 3.86 13.12
CA ASP A 51 9.29 4.34 13.45
C ASP A 51 9.96 5.03 12.27
N LEU A 52 9.81 4.49 11.06
CA LEU A 52 10.31 5.11 9.83
C LEU A 52 9.64 6.46 9.57
N ILE A 53 8.32 6.56 9.72
CA ILE A 53 7.57 7.82 9.57
C ILE A 53 8.09 8.86 10.57
N ALA A 54 8.27 8.49 11.85
CA ALA A 54 8.79 9.39 12.87
C ALA A 54 10.22 9.89 12.53
N ARG A 55 11.10 8.98 12.09
CA ARG A 55 12.46 9.33 11.64
C ARG A 55 12.47 10.26 10.44
N LEU A 56 11.63 10.02 9.44
CA LEU A 56 11.48 10.88 8.27
C LEU A 56 10.96 12.27 8.68
N GLY A 57 10.01 12.33 9.61
CA GLY A 57 9.53 13.57 10.22
C GLY A 57 10.65 14.38 10.88
N HIS A 58 11.54 13.74 11.65
CA HIS A 58 12.72 14.40 12.22
C HIS A 58 13.71 14.91 11.16
N ALA A 59 13.73 14.29 9.98
CA ALA A 59 14.51 14.75 8.83
C ALA A 59 13.80 15.85 8.01
N GLY A 60 12.64 16.35 8.46
CA GLY A 60 11.88 17.42 7.80
C GLY A 60 10.98 16.95 6.67
N MET A 61 10.72 15.64 6.56
CA MET A 61 9.86 15.08 5.53
C MET A 61 8.45 14.80 6.04
N ARG A 62 7.48 14.88 5.13
CA ARG A 62 6.07 14.62 5.40
C ARG A 62 5.65 13.34 4.69
N VAL A 63 5.15 12.39 5.46
CA VAL A 63 4.62 11.13 4.94
C VAL A 63 3.10 11.16 5.04
N LEU A 64 2.42 10.93 3.93
CA LEU A 64 0.99 10.59 3.93
C LEU A 64 0.88 9.08 4.17
N ASP A 65 0.62 8.67 5.41
CA ASP A 65 0.43 7.25 5.79
C ASP A 65 -1.04 6.87 5.62
N VAL A 66 -1.32 5.99 4.66
CA VAL A 66 -2.67 5.52 4.34
C VAL A 66 -2.73 4.02 4.58
N ASP A 67 -3.43 3.64 5.64
CA ASP A 67 -3.76 2.25 5.89
C ASP A 67 -5.07 1.89 5.18
N LEU A 68 -5.02 0.91 4.27
CA LEU A 68 -6.19 0.51 3.49
C LEU A 68 -7.31 -0.08 4.36
N TYR A 69 -6.97 -0.71 5.49
CA TYR A 69 -7.99 -1.25 6.39
C TYR A 69 -8.70 -0.12 7.12
N ASP A 70 -7.94 0.78 7.74
CA ASP A 70 -8.52 1.93 8.44
C ASP A 70 -9.36 2.78 7.47
N LEU A 71 -8.86 3.04 6.25
CA LEU A 71 -9.61 3.77 5.24
C LEU A 71 -10.90 3.05 4.83
N SER A 72 -10.87 1.72 4.73
CA SER A 72 -12.08 0.94 4.43
C SER A 72 -13.12 1.08 5.53
N ILE A 73 -12.70 1.06 6.80
CA ILE A 73 -13.60 1.29 7.94
C ILE A 73 -14.18 2.70 7.91
N GLU A 74 -13.39 3.72 7.60
CA GLU A 74 -13.88 5.09 7.49
C GLU A 74 -14.90 5.24 6.34
N ILE A 75 -14.66 4.63 5.18
CA ILE A 75 -15.65 4.60 4.07
C ILE A 75 -16.95 3.91 4.51
N LEU A 76 -16.86 2.78 5.24
CA LEU A 76 -18.03 2.07 5.74
C LEU A 76 -18.84 2.92 6.73
N LYS A 77 -18.17 3.69 7.58
CA LYS A 77 -18.81 4.61 8.54
C LYS A 77 -19.45 5.80 7.86
N GLU A 78 -18.75 6.43 6.90
CA GLU A 78 -19.28 7.57 6.12
C GLU A 78 -20.57 7.20 5.36
N ARG A 79 -20.72 5.93 5.00
CA ARG A 79 -21.92 5.40 4.32
C ARG A 79 -22.97 4.85 5.28
N GLU A 80 -22.76 4.95 6.59
CA GLU A 80 -23.65 4.44 7.65
C GLU A 80 -23.87 2.92 7.59
N ILE A 81 -22.92 2.17 7.01
CA ILE A 81 -22.99 0.72 6.82
C ILE A 81 -22.25 -0.02 7.94
N PHE A 82 -21.22 0.59 8.54
CA PHE A 82 -20.31 -0.09 9.47
C PHE A 82 -21.02 -0.75 10.67
N GLU A 83 -21.91 -0.03 11.35
CA GLU A 83 -22.63 -0.59 12.52
C GLU A 83 -23.59 -1.72 12.12
N GLN A 84 -24.31 -1.55 11.01
CA GLN A 84 -25.19 -2.59 10.48
C GLN A 84 -24.41 -3.84 10.10
N LEU A 85 -23.22 -3.66 9.51
CA LEU A 85 -22.33 -4.74 9.15
C LEU A 85 -21.91 -5.56 10.37
N ILE A 86 -21.52 -4.90 11.47
CA ILE A 86 -21.16 -5.56 12.73
C ILE A 86 -22.34 -6.35 13.29
N GLU A 87 -23.55 -5.79 13.25
CA GLU A 87 -24.76 -6.44 13.77
C GLU A 87 -25.08 -7.75 13.02
N VAL A 88 -24.88 -7.78 11.70
CA VAL A 88 -25.25 -8.92 10.85
C VAL A 88 -24.08 -9.86 10.52
N GLU A 89 -22.83 -9.48 10.81
CA GLU A 89 -21.62 -10.21 10.37
C GLU A 89 -21.66 -11.68 10.78
N ALA A 90 -22.04 -11.96 12.04
CA ALA A 90 -22.05 -13.32 12.59
C ALA A 90 -23.09 -14.24 11.94
N ASP A 91 -24.17 -13.66 11.41
CA ASP A 91 -25.29 -14.38 10.80
C ASP A 91 -25.23 -14.37 9.26
N THR A 92 -24.31 -13.62 8.65
CA THR A 92 -24.16 -13.48 7.20
C THR A 92 -23.14 -14.47 6.66
N ASP A 93 -23.43 -15.08 5.50
CA ASP A 93 -22.46 -15.95 4.84
C ASP A 93 -21.21 -15.17 4.40
N LYS A 94 -20.04 -15.81 4.47
CA LYS A 94 -18.76 -15.16 4.14
C LYS A 94 -18.67 -14.69 2.70
N ALA A 95 -19.30 -15.39 1.75
CA ALA A 95 -19.32 -14.98 0.35
C ALA A 95 -20.17 -13.73 0.16
N GLU A 96 -21.34 -13.68 0.80
CA GLU A 96 -22.23 -12.52 0.79
C GLU A 96 -21.58 -11.30 1.45
N LEU A 97 -20.95 -11.49 2.62
CA LEU A 97 -20.19 -10.44 3.30
C LEU A 97 -19.07 -9.87 2.42
N LYS A 98 -18.34 -10.75 1.73
CA LYS A 98 -17.28 -10.35 0.81
C LYS A 98 -17.84 -9.56 -0.38
N GLU A 99 -18.93 -10.01 -0.99
CA GLU A 99 -19.56 -9.31 -2.13
C GLU A 99 -20.06 -7.92 -1.71
N LEU A 100 -20.68 -7.80 -0.54
CA LEU A 100 -21.09 -6.53 0.04
C LEU A 100 -19.88 -5.60 0.22
N LEU A 101 -18.81 -6.07 0.87
CA LEU A 101 -17.59 -5.28 1.06
C LEU A 101 -16.97 -4.87 -0.29
N GLN A 102 -16.96 -5.76 -1.28
CA GLN A 102 -16.45 -5.47 -2.62
C GLN A 102 -17.23 -4.37 -3.33
N GLY A 103 -18.56 -4.35 -3.19
CA GLY A 103 -19.39 -3.28 -3.75
C GLY A 103 -19.19 -1.96 -3.01
N VAL A 104 -19.17 -2.00 -1.68
CA VAL A 104 -19.08 -0.79 -0.85
C VAL A 104 -17.69 -0.14 -0.93
N LEU A 105 -16.65 -0.95 -1.10
CA LEU A 105 -15.24 -0.53 -1.16
C LEU A 105 -14.67 -0.61 -2.57
N ASP A 106 -15.51 -0.53 -3.61
CA ASP A 106 -15.04 -0.60 -4.99
C ASP A 106 -13.85 0.35 -5.21
N PRO A 107 -12.72 -0.13 -5.76
CA PRO A 107 -11.53 0.68 -5.93
C PRO A 107 -11.76 1.95 -6.74
N GLN A 108 -12.51 1.90 -7.84
CA GLN A 108 -12.70 3.04 -8.73
C GLN A 108 -13.71 4.04 -8.18
N GLU A 109 -14.82 3.54 -7.65
CA GLU A 109 -15.94 4.38 -7.21
C GLU A 109 -15.74 4.98 -5.81
N HIS A 110 -14.98 4.30 -4.94
CA HIS A 110 -14.95 4.66 -3.51
C HIS A 110 -13.54 4.79 -2.94
N LEU A 111 -12.71 3.74 -3.05
CA LEU A 111 -11.41 3.73 -2.37
C LEU A 111 -10.43 4.76 -2.95
N ILE A 112 -10.26 4.80 -4.27
CA ILE A 112 -9.31 5.70 -4.93
C ILE A 112 -9.75 7.17 -4.83
N PRO A 113 -11.03 7.52 -4.98
CA PRO A 113 -11.50 8.87 -4.65
C PRO A 113 -11.18 9.28 -3.21
N ALA A 114 -11.35 8.39 -2.24
CA ALA A 114 -11.02 8.68 -0.84
C ALA A 114 -9.50 8.91 -0.65
N ILE A 115 -8.65 8.08 -1.26
CA ILE A 115 -7.18 8.30 -1.27
C ILE A 115 -6.84 9.61 -1.98
N GLY A 116 -7.50 9.93 -3.10
CA GLY A 116 -7.30 11.16 -3.85
C GLY A 116 -7.59 12.40 -3.02
N LYS A 117 -8.69 12.39 -2.26
CA LYS A 117 -9.02 13.46 -1.30
C LYS A 117 -7.92 13.62 -0.24
N LEU A 118 -7.41 12.52 0.33
CA LEU A 118 -6.31 12.58 1.29
C LEU A 118 -5.02 13.18 0.69
N ILE A 119 -4.72 12.83 -0.56
CA ILE A 119 -3.59 13.38 -1.34
C ILE A 119 -3.75 14.88 -1.56
N GLU A 120 -4.94 15.34 -1.91
CA GLU A 120 -5.24 16.76 -2.14
C GLU A 120 -5.24 17.60 -0.85
N ASP A 121 -5.82 17.06 0.22
CA ASP A 121 -6.04 17.79 1.49
C ASP A 121 -4.78 17.83 2.38
N THR A 122 -3.83 16.90 2.20
CA THR A 122 -2.69 16.75 3.10
C THR A 122 -1.38 17.01 2.36
N PRO A 123 -0.62 18.07 2.69
CA PRO A 123 0.70 18.27 2.11
C PRO A 123 1.70 17.16 2.50
N HIS A 124 2.30 16.50 1.50
CA HIS A 124 3.19 15.36 1.71
C HIS A 124 4.32 15.32 0.67
N ASP A 125 5.40 14.60 1.00
CA ASP A 125 6.56 14.39 0.12
C ASP A 125 6.62 12.95 -0.42
N VAL A 126 5.99 12.00 0.29
CA VAL A 126 5.89 10.58 -0.05
C VAL A 126 4.58 10.00 0.51
N ILE A 127 4.00 9.04 -0.20
CA ILE A 127 2.80 8.30 0.25
C ILE A 127 3.22 6.90 0.69
N PHE A 128 2.80 6.49 1.88
CA PHE A 128 2.91 5.12 2.35
C PHE A 128 1.53 4.45 2.29
N LEU A 129 1.48 3.24 1.72
CA LEU A 129 0.29 2.41 1.67
C LEU A 129 0.52 1.11 2.44
N SER A 130 -0.33 0.84 3.41
CA SER A 130 -0.36 -0.38 4.21
C SER A 130 -1.76 -1.02 4.21
N GLY A 131 -2.04 -1.96 5.11
CA GLY A 131 -3.38 -2.56 5.21
C GLY A 131 -3.66 -3.68 4.20
N VAL A 132 -2.75 -3.94 3.25
CA VAL A 132 -3.00 -4.87 2.12
C VAL A 132 -3.42 -6.27 2.57
N GLY A 133 -2.80 -6.78 3.63
CA GLY A 133 -3.14 -8.09 4.18
C GLY A 133 -4.49 -8.09 4.89
N GLU A 134 -4.82 -7.03 5.61
CA GLU A 134 -6.05 -6.89 6.40
C GLU A 134 -7.29 -6.70 5.52
N VAL A 135 -7.14 -6.12 4.34
CA VAL A 135 -8.26 -5.94 3.39
C VAL A 135 -8.48 -7.11 2.43
N TYR A 136 -7.62 -8.14 2.49
CA TYR A 136 -7.83 -9.35 1.72
C TYR A 136 -8.94 -10.21 2.37
N PRO A 137 -9.88 -10.81 1.61
CA PRO A 137 -9.93 -10.94 0.14
C PRO A 137 -10.84 -9.93 -0.58
N PHE A 138 -11.43 -8.97 0.13
CA PHE A 138 -12.41 -8.05 -0.46
C PHE A 138 -11.75 -6.93 -1.29
N LEU A 139 -10.51 -6.53 -0.96
CA LEU A 139 -9.67 -5.69 -1.82
C LEU A 139 -8.47 -6.48 -2.34
N ARG A 140 -8.11 -6.22 -3.60
CA ARG A 140 -6.92 -6.79 -4.25
C ARG A 140 -5.91 -5.69 -4.52
N SER A 141 -4.68 -5.84 -4.03
CA SER A 141 -3.60 -4.84 -4.16
C SER A 141 -3.36 -4.40 -5.60
N HIS A 142 -3.49 -5.30 -6.57
CA HIS A 142 -3.34 -4.97 -8.00
C HIS A 142 -4.39 -3.97 -8.49
N ASN A 143 -5.63 -4.07 -8.02
CA ASN A 143 -6.68 -3.13 -8.39
C ASN A 143 -6.40 -1.77 -7.76
N VAL A 144 -5.94 -1.74 -6.51
CA VAL A 144 -5.55 -0.49 -5.84
C VAL A 144 -4.42 0.20 -6.61
N LEU A 145 -3.31 -0.50 -6.87
CA LEU A 145 -2.18 0.07 -7.62
C LEU A 145 -2.58 0.54 -9.01
N ASN A 146 -3.30 -0.27 -9.79
CA ASN A 146 -3.65 0.09 -11.17
C ASN A 146 -4.50 1.36 -11.23
N ASN A 147 -5.47 1.50 -10.33
CA ASN A 147 -6.34 2.68 -10.31
C ASN A 147 -5.64 3.90 -9.68
N LEU A 148 -4.73 3.69 -8.73
CA LEU A 148 -4.00 4.81 -8.09
C LEU A 148 -3.02 5.51 -9.03
N GLN A 149 -2.58 4.87 -10.12
CA GLN A 149 -1.69 5.49 -11.12
C GLN A 149 -2.26 6.79 -11.73
N SER A 150 -3.59 6.92 -11.79
CA SER A 150 -4.24 8.14 -12.31
C SER A 150 -4.26 9.28 -11.29
N THR A 151 -4.18 8.97 -9.99
CA THR A 151 -4.34 9.90 -8.86
C THR A 151 -3.01 10.29 -8.21
N ALA A 152 -2.13 9.33 -7.89
CA ALA A 152 -0.87 9.56 -7.17
C ALA A 152 0.31 9.71 -8.15
N LYS A 153 0.39 10.85 -8.85
CA LYS A 153 1.42 11.10 -9.87
C LYS A 153 2.59 11.96 -9.39
N ASP A 154 2.35 12.84 -8.43
CA ASP A 154 3.26 13.94 -8.13
C ASP A 154 4.38 13.56 -7.15
N CYS A 155 4.14 12.55 -6.31
CA CYS A 155 5.07 12.08 -5.30
C CYS A 155 5.28 10.55 -5.40
N PRO A 156 6.40 10.02 -4.91
CA PRO A 156 6.60 8.58 -4.81
C PRO A 156 5.60 7.92 -3.85
N THR A 157 5.14 6.72 -4.21
CA THR A 157 4.28 5.88 -3.37
C THR A 157 4.98 4.59 -3.01
N VAL A 158 5.04 4.26 -1.72
CA VAL A 158 5.62 3.01 -1.20
C VAL A 158 4.51 2.16 -0.63
N MET A 159 4.26 0.99 -1.22
CA MET A 159 3.33 0.00 -0.70
C MET A 159 4.07 -1.06 0.13
N PHE A 160 3.65 -1.22 1.38
CA PHE A 160 4.09 -2.29 2.26
C PHE A 160 3.26 -3.54 1.96
N PHE A 161 3.91 -4.59 1.47
CA PHE A 161 3.24 -5.77 0.94
C PHE A 161 3.63 -7.05 1.72
N PRO A 162 2.68 -7.73 2.40
CA PRO A 162 2.95 -8.96 3.15
C PRO A 162 3.05 -10.16 2.21
N GLY A 163 4.25 -10.41 1.69
CA GLY A 163 4.49 -11.47 0.74
C GLY A 163 5.77 -11.27 -0.05
N SER A 164 5.80 -11.83 -1.26
CA SER A 164 6.93 -11.70 -2.17
C SER A 164 6.60 -10.71 -3.29
N TYR A 165 7.62 -9.97 -3.74
CA TYR A 165 7.58 -9.18 -4.96
C TYR A 165 8.76 -9.56 -5.83
N THR A 166 8.48 -10.09 -7.01
CA THR A 166 9.51 -10.47 -7.98
C THR A 166 9.36 -9.61 -9.23
N HIS A 167 10.47 -9.10 -9.75
CA HIS A 167 10.49 -8.35 -10.99
C HIS A 167 11.44 -9.06 -11.96
N ALA A 168 10.89 -9.68 -13.01
CA ALA A 168 11.67 -10.38 -14.03
C ALA A 168 11.48 -9.70 -15.40
N LEU A 169 12.60 -9.43 -16.08
CA LEU A 169 12.62 -8.77 -17.39
C LEU A 169 11.78 -9.50 -18.47
N ALA A 170 11.60 -10.82 -18.34
CA ALA A 170 10.91 -11.65 -19.33
C ALA A 170 9.41 -11.86 -19.04
N THR A 171 9.01 -11.85 -17.76
CA THR A 171 7.64 -12.19 -17.32
C THR A 171 6.92 -11.01 -16.65
N GLY A 172 7.62 -9.88 -16.46
CA GLY A 172 7.11 -8.73 -15.73
C GLY A 172 7.28 -8.88 -14.22
N ALA A 173 6.54 -8.04 -13.50
CA ALA A 173 6.48 -8.09 -12.05
C ALA A 173 5.35 -9.00 -11.56
N SER A 174 5.56 -9.73 -10.47
CA SER A 174 4.56 -10.57 -9.80
C SER A 174 4.57 -10.30 -8.29
N LEU A 175 3.38 -10.36 -7.70
CA LEU A 175 3.14 -10.23 -6.25
C LEU A 175 2.53 -11.54 -5.75
N GLU A 176 3.12 -12.11 -4.70
CA GLU A 176 2.58 -13.29 -4.03
C GLU A 176 2.17 -12.95 -2.61
N LEU A 177 0.86 -12.74 -2.40
CA LEU A 177 0.34 -12.38 -1.09
C LEU A 177 0.48 -13.57 -0.13
N PHE A 178 1.02 -13.31 1.06
CA PHE A 178 1.31 -14.29 2.10
C PHE A 178 2.24 -15.44 1.69
N GLY A 179 2.90 -15.34 0.52
CA GLY A 179 3.69 -16.44 -0.07
C GLY A 179 2.84 -17.64 -0.49
N LEU A 180 1.52 -17.48 -0.58
CA LEU A 180 0.57 -18.56 -0.89
C LEU A 180 -0.28 -18.27 -2.13
N LEU A 181 -0.49 -16.99 -2.43
CA LEU A 181 -1.44 -16.54 -3.44
C LEU A 181 -0.68 -15.93 -4.60
N HIS A 182 -0.55 -16.69 -5.69
CA HIS A 182 0.09 -16.20 -6.91
C HIS A 182 -0.89 -15.30 -7.68
N ASP A 183 -0.52 -14.04 -7.91
CA ASP A 183 -1.28 -13.11 -8.75
C ASP A 183 -0.48 -12.87 -10.04
N ASP A 184 -0.91 -13.48 -11.15
CA ASP A 184 -0.25 -13.47 -12.47
C ASP A 184 -0.31 -12.11 -13.20
N LYS A 185 -0.56 -11.01 -12.49
CA LYS A 185 -0.79 -9.70 -13.11
C LYS A 185 0.50 -8.91 -13.22
N TYR A 186 0.65 -8.22 -14.34
CA TYR A 186 1.78 -7.32 -14.60
C TYR A 186 1.65 -6.04 -13.75
N TYR A 187 2.62 -5.78 -12.88
CA TYR A 187 2.70 -4.55 -12.07
C TYR A 187 3.76 -3.59 -12.60
N ARG A 188 3.42 -2.30 -12.71
CA ARG A 188 4.38 -1.22 -12.93
C ARG A 188 4.79 -0.65 -11.57
N ALA A 189 5.74 -1.30 -10.92
CA ALA A 189 6.31 -0.83 -9.67
C ALA A 189 7.78 -1.26 -9.54
N PHE A 190 8.52 -0.57 -8.69
CA PHE A 190 9.93 -0.85 -8.43
C PHE A 190 10.09 -1.56 -7.08
N ASN A 191 11.02 -2.51 -6.98
CA ASN A 191 11.37 -3.05 -5.67
C ASN A 191 12.23 -2.02 -4.92
N ILE A 192 11.70 -1.43 -3.84
CA ILE A 192 12.41 -0.36 -3.12
C ILE A 192 13.72 -0.86 -2.49
N LEU A 193 13.80 -2.15 -2.18
CA LEU A 193 14.99 -2.76 -1.60
C LEU A 193 16.15 -2.89 -2.60
N ASN A 194 15.84 -2.80 -3.90
CA ASN A 194 16.84 -2.81 -4.97
C ASN A 194 17.16 -1.38 -5.47
N TYR A 195 16.50 -0.35 -4.91
CA TYR A 195 16.71 1.02 -5.33
C TYR A 195 17.95 1.61 -4.66
N GLU A 196 18.92 2.06 -5.46
CA GLU A 196 20.20 2.57 -4.98
C GLU A 196 20.26 4.11 -4.99
N VAL A 197 20.80 4.66 -3.91
CA VAL A 197 20.93 6.11 -3.64
C VAL A 197 22.34 6.49 -3.23
#